data_AF-A0A935URN9-F1
#
_entry.id   AF-A0A935URN9-F1
#
_cell.length_a   1.000
_cell.length_b   1.000
_cell.length_c   1.000
_cell.angle_alpha   90.00
_cell.angle_beta   90.00
_cell.angle_gamma   90.00
#
_symmetry.space_group_name_H-M   'P 1'
#
loop_
_entity.id
_entity.type
_entity.pdbx_description
1 polymer ?
#
loop_
_entity_poly.entity_id
_entity_poly.type
_entity_poly.pdbx_seq_one_letter_code
_entity_poly.pdbx_strand_id
1 'polypeptide(L)'
;MPDPTRTAAPRRRRTGPVGAVTALGLVAVVLTATPATTSTAAARASDASVAAPTTGAAALTTARLPLGNSALPEVRRSRRLASGVTWTAIRRGVKAAKPSAIATTAQGPWGVHVVTIDPRAARGRLAVTAGADLRRSERTSTLAKSTKALVAINGGFFTYTADRAAPGDPVGLGILRGTITSEPVAGSGAVGLIIDAQTARLTISRFSWAGTLQADGAEGDPLPVHGINRPPVAAGTCVRIPVAESGEDPPEPANPGDVPPLASCAGTGEIVRVTGHWGALTPAGPGVEILVDRDGCVLRARSTRGGALAPAHVAYQGTGGAADALLELSRAGCLQFSERLVDQDGVEVGLTPSLNAVNGRQVLVRDGAIVETRAGRGFQGRNPRTIVGRTARGVIAFVTIDGRRPTSVGASLAEAARVARSLGLVDAINLDGGGSTTMVIRGTVVNQVSGRTERAVGDALVLLPG
;
A
#
# COMPACT_ATOMS: atom_id res chain seq x y z
N MET A 1 14.77 -62.44 33.15
CA MET A 1 14.45 -63.48 32.15
C MET A 1 14.96 -63.01 30.79
N PRO A 2 15.87 -63.74 30.13
CA PRO A 2 16.25 -63.46 28.75
C PRO A 2 15.80 -64.55 27.75
N ASP A 3 15.67 -64.11 26.48
CA ASP A 3 15.79 -64.83 25.19
C ASP A 3 14.63 -65.73 24.67
N PRO A 4 14.58 -66.14 23.37
CA PRO A 4 14.82 -65.46 22.08
C PRO A 4 13.75 -65.79 20.98
N THR A 5 13.99 -65.30 19.76
CA THR A 5 13.56 -65.82 18.43
C THR A 5 12.23 -65.35 17.84
N ARG A 6 12.25 -64.70 16.66
CA ARG A 6 12.23 -65.40 15.37
C ARG A 6 12.38 -64.45 14.16
N THR A 7 13.25 -64.89 13.27
CA THR A 7 13.67 -64.38 11.97
C THR A 7 12.65 -64.58 10.84
N ALA A 8 12.78 -63.76 9.78
CA ALA A 8 12.83 -64.14 8.34
C ALA A 8 11.89 -63.37 7.37
N ALA A 9 12.46 -62.38 6.68
CA ALA A 9 12.70 -62.30 5.22
C ALA A 9 11.57 -62.46 4.15
N PRO A 10 11.79 -61.91 2.92
CA PRO A 10 10.75 -61.31 2.06
C PRO A 10 10.37 -62.17 0.83
N ARG A 11 9.33 -61.77 0.08
CA ARG A 11 9.03 -62.31 -1.25
C ARG A 11 8.79 -61.27 -2.34
N ARG A 12 9.33 -61.60 -3.51
CA ARG A 12 9.51 -60.84 -4.75
C ARG A 12 8.32 -60.96 -5.72
N ARG A 13 8.18 -59.92 -6.56
CA ARG A 13 7.93 -59.86 -8.03
C ARG A 13 6.80 -60.68 -8.68
N ARG A 14 6.06 -60.03 -9.57
CA ARG A 14 5.87 -60.37 -11.02
C ARG A 14 5.05 -59.25 -11.73
N THR A 15 5.64 -58.53 -12.70
CA THR A 15 5.51 -58.63 -14.20
C THR A 15 4.36 -57.81 -14.82
N GLY A 16 4.68 -56.94 -15.79
CA GLY A 16 3.74 -56.12 -16.62
C GLY A 16 3.02 -56.93 -17.72
N PRO A 17 2.66 -56.39 -18.92
CA PRO A 17 2.99 -55.09 -19.55
C PRO A 17 1.85 -54.39 -20.39
N VAL A 18 2.22 -53.34 -21.15
CA VAL A 18 1.71 -52.87 -22.48
C VAL A 18 0.64 -51.75 -22.58
N GLY A 19 1.02 -50.71 -23.37
CA GLY A 19 0.16 -49.94 -24.28
C GLY A 19 -0.17 -48.51 -23.82
N ALA A 20 -0.16 -47.45 -24.64
CA ALA A 20 0.28 -47.19 -26.01
C ALA A 20 0.36 -45.66 -26.18
N VAL A 21 1.24 -45.22 -27.08
CA VAL A 21 1.43 -43.85 -27.56
C VAL A 21 0.28 -43.45 -28.49
N THR A 22 -0.26 -42.24 -28.37
CA THR A 22 -0.79 -41.52 -29.55
C THR A 22 -0.77 -40.01 -29.36
N ALA A 23 0.00 -39.35 -30.22
CA ALA A 23 -0.08 -37.94 -30.55
C ALA A 23 -0.99 -37.77 -31.79
N LEU A 24 -1.87 -36.79 -31.77
CA LEU A 24 -2.49 -36.15 -32.94
C LEU A 24 -2.53 -34.65 -32.61
N GLY A 25 -2.10 -33.71 -33.43
CA GLY A 25 -2.06 -33.70 -34.89
C GLY A 25 -2.85 -32.45 -35.32
N LEU A 26 -2.14 -31.34 -35.51
CA LEU A 26 -2.67 -30.08 -36.04
C LEU A 26 -3.28 -30.32 -37.43
N VAL A 27 -4.51 -29.84 -37.66
CA VAL A 27 -5.07 -29.68 -39.00
C VAL A 27 -5.50 -28.23 -39.18
N ALA A 28 -4.78 -27.54 -40.06
CA ALA A 28 -5.15 -26.26 -40.61
C ALA A 28 -6.26 -26.46 -41.65
N VAL A 29 -7.34 -25.70 -41.54
CA VAL A 29 -8.35 -25.58 -42.61
C VAL A 29 -8.23 -24.20 -43.22
N VAL A 30 -7.72 -24.19 -44.46
CA VAL A 30 -7.81 -23.07 -45.39
C VAL A 30 -9.19 -23.13 -46.04
N LEU A 31 -9.96 -22.04 -45.97
CA LEU A 31 -11.15 -21.85 -46.81
C LEU A 31 -10.99 -20.57 -47.62
N THR A 32 -10.99 -20.78 -48.93
CA THR A 32 -10.85 -19.81 -50.01
C THR A 32 -12.14 -18.98 -50.19
N ALA A 33 -11.96 -17.76 -50.68
CA ALA A 33 -13.01 -16.78 -50.92
C ALA A 33 -13.55 -16.79 -52.38
N THR A 34 -14.69 -16.11 -52.55
CA THR A 34 -15.29 -15.41 -53.74
C THR A 34 -16.48 -16.09 -54.46
N PRO A 35 -17.35 -15.32 -55.17
CA PRO A 35 -17.98 -14.02 -54.85
C PRO A 35 -19.49 -13.87 -55.27
N ALA A 36 -20.03 -12.65 -55.07
CA ALA A 36 -21.24 -12.02 -55.67
C ALA A 36 -22.61 -12.40 -55.05
N THR A 37 -23.61 -11.52 -54.87
CA THR A 37 -24.04 -10.34 -55.65
C THR A 37 -24.68 -9.23 -54.79
N THR A 38 -24.61 -8.02 -55.33
CA THR A 38 -25.18 -6.72 -54.92
C THR A 38 -26.71 -6.69 -54.73
N SER A 39 -27.18 -5.90 -53.76
CA SER A 39 -28.44 -5.15 -53.88
C SER A 39 -28.35 -3.84 -53.10
N THR A 40 -28.47 -2.73 -53.83
CA THR A 40 -28.54 -1.34 -53.40
C THR A 40 -29.91 -0.98 -52.83
N ALA A 41 -29.95 -0.25 -51.72
CA ALA A 41 -31.02 0.72 -51.43
C ALA A 41 -30.47 1.80 -50.49
N ALA A 42 -30.44 3.03 -50.99
CA ALA A 42 -30.06 4.25 -50.29
C ALA A 42 -31.27 4.91 -49.61
N ALA A 43 -30.98 5.72 -48.57
CA ALA A 43 -31.78 6.75 -47.87
C ALA A 43 -31.79 6.47 -46.36
N ARG A 44 -31.47 7.37 -45.43
CA ARG A 44 -31.29 8.83 -45.42
C ARG A 44 -30.35 9.14 -44.23
N ALA A 45 -29.43 10.07 -44.43
CA ALA A 45 -28.65 10.67 -43.37
C ALA A 45 -29.56 11.59 -42.51
N SER A 46 -29.54 11.39 -41.21
CA SER A 46 -29.94 12.39 -40.23
C SER A 46 -28.68 12.76 -39.45
N ASP A 47 -28.21 13.98 -39.69
CA ASP A 47 -27.18 14.67 -38.93
C ASP A 47 -27.55 14.67 -37.45
N ALA A 48 -26.84 13.87 -36.67
CA ALA A 48 -26.59 14.15 -35.26
C ALA A 48 -25.09 14.39 -35.15
N SER A 49 -24.69 15.66 -35.26
CA SER A 49 -23.34 16.10 -35.00
C SER A 49 -22.96 15.66 -33.58
N VAL A 50 -22.19 14.58 -33.47
CA VAL A 50 -21.44 14.27 -32.26
C VAL A 50 -20.39 15.36 -32.14
N ALA A 51 -20.75 16.43 -31.43
CA ALA A 51 -19.80 17.46 -31.05
C ALA A 51 -18.66 16.77 -30.30
N ALA A 52 -17.49 16.78 -30.92
CA ALA A 52 -16.24 16.43 -30.26
C ALA A 52 -16.16 17.20 -28.94
N PRO A 53 -15.74 16.57 -27.83
CA PRO A 53 -15.64 17.28 -26.57
C PRO A 53 -14.58 18.37 -26.70
N THR A 54 -15.07 19.60 -26.82
CA THR A 54 -14.30 20.84 -26.81
C THR A 54 -13.39 20.87 -25.59
N THR A 55 -12.09 20.96 -25.89
CA THR A 55 -11.01 21.55 -25.10
C THR A 55 -11.41 22.16 -23.74
N GLY A 56 -11.18 21.41 -22.67
CA GLY A 56 -11.26 21.93 -21.30
C GLY A 56 -11.34 20.88 -20.20
N ALA A 57 -10.27 20.11 -19.94
CA ALA A 57 -10.18 19.38 -18.64
C ALA A 57 -8.72 19.09 -18.23
N ALA A 58 -7.89 20.13 -18.24
CA ALA A 58 -6.67 20.15 -17.43
C ALA A 58 -6.97 20.35 -15.92
N ALA A 59 -8.21 20.74 -15.58
CA ALA A 59 -8.65 21.00 -14.22
C ALA A 59 -9.56 19.89 -13.69
N LEU A 60 -9.53 19.64 -12.38
CA LEU A 60 -10.59 18.89 -11.69
C LEU A 60 -11.95 19.52 -12.01
N THR A 61 -12.98 18.70 -12.07
CA THR A 61 -14.33 19.20 -12.37
C THR A 61 -14.82 20.20 -11.30
N THR A 62 -15.57 21.20 -11.77
CA THR A 62 -16.22 22.23 -10.96
C THR A 62 -17.54 21.75 -10.36
N ALA A 63 -17.97 20.52 -10.67
CA ALA A 63 -19.18 19.92 -10.11
C ALA A 63 -19.14 19.93 -8.58
N ARG A 64 -20.28 20.24 -7.97
CA ARG A 64 -20.46 20.24 -6.52
C ARG A 64 -20.14 18.85 -5.94
N LEU A 65 -19.54 18.81 -4.75
CA LEU A 65 -19.20 17.55 -4.11
C LEU A 65 -20.48 16.78 -3.71
N PRO A 66 -20.56 15.47 -3.97
CA PRO A 66 -21.72 14.63 -3.66
C PRO A 66 -21.73 14.21 -2.18
N LEU A 67 -21.61 15.18 -1.29
CA LEU A 67 -21.58 15.00 0.17
C LEU A 67 -22.85 15.60 0.79
N GLY A 68 -23.58 14.76 1.52
CA GLY A 68 -24.86 15.14 2.11
C GLY A 68 -25.90 15.54 1.07
N ASN A 69 -26.81 16.43 1.48
CA ASN A 69 -27.88 16.92 0.62
C ASN A 69 -27.33 17.71 -0.58
N SER A 70 -27.95 17.52 -1.76
CA SER A 70 -27.54 18.19 -3.01
C SER A 70 -27.64 19.72 -2.93
N ALA A 71 -28.67 20.23 -2.22
CA ALA A 71 -28.96 21.65 -2.07
C ALA A 71 -27.98 22.42 -1.15
N LEU A 72 -27.01 21.74 -0.52
CA LEU A 72 -26.08 22.41 0.38
C LEU A 72 -25.23 23.46 -0.36
N PRO A 73 -25.01 24.64 0.26
CA PRO A 73 -24.08 25.62 -0.27
C PRO A 73 -22.67 25.04 -0.27
N GLU A 74 -21.89 25.43 -1.28
CA GLU A 74 -20.50 25.02 -1.43
C GLU A 74 -19.68 26.23 -1.84
N VAL A 75 -18.56 26.43 -1.15
CA VAL A 75 -17.61 27.52 -1.41
C VAL A 75 -16.26 26.90 -1.71
N ARG A 76 -15.65 27.32 -2.81
CA ARG A 76 -14.31 26.89 -3.24
C ARG A 76 -13.36 28.08 -3.27
N ARG A 77 -12.17 27.91 -2.70
CA ARG A 77 -11.10 28.90 -2.73
C ARG A 77 -9.84 28.24 -3.27
N SER A 78 -9.37 28.69 -4.43
CA SER A 78 -8.19 28.13 -5.08
C SER A 78 -7.03 29.11 -5.02
N ARG A 79 -5.82 28.56 -4.84
CA ARG A 79 -4.56 29.29 -4.85
C ARG A 79 -3.53 28.49 -5.63
N ARG A 80 -2.95 29.10 -6.66
CA ARG A 80 -1.79 28.54 -7.35
C ARG A 80 -0.60 28.53 -6.39
N LEU A 81 0.01 27.37 -6.18
CA LEU A 81 1.18 27.21 -5.33
C LEU A 81 2.46 27.35 -6.16
N ALA A 82 2.51 26.71 -7.31
CA ALA A 82 3.60 26.77 -8.28
C ALA A 82 3.04 26.54 -9.70
N SER A 83 3.90 26.57 -10.72
CA SER A 83 3.51 26.11 -12.07
C SER A 83 2.97 24.69 -11.98
N GLY A 84 1.81 24.42 -12.59
CA GLY A 84 1.16 23.10 -12.55
C GLY A 84 0.66 22.63 -11.17
N VAL A 85 0.80 23.43 -10.11
CA VAL A 85 0.40 23.02 -8.74
C VAL A 85 -0.61 23.99 -8.15
N THR A 86 -1.83 23.51 -7.89
CA THR A 86 -2.92 24.34 -7.36
C THR A 86 -3.56 23.68 -6.14
N TRP A 87 -3.71 24.45 -5.07
CA TRP A 87 -4.49 24.08 -3.89
C TRP A 87 -5.88 24.67 -3.96
N THR A 88 -6.90 23.87 -3.65
CA THR A 88 -8.30 24.28 -3.55
C THR A 88 -8.86 23.82 -2.20
N ALA A 89 -9.31 24.78 -1.40
CA ALA A 89 -10.09 24.52 -0.19
C ALA A 89 -11.58 24.59 -0.52
N ILE A 90 -12.33 23.56 -0.14
CA ILE A 90 -13.76 23.40 -0.41
C ILE A 90 -14.48 23.28 0.95
N ARG A 91 -15.43 24.17 1.20
CA ARG A 91 -16.39 24.03 2.30
C ARG A 91 -17.76 23.73 1.76
N ARG A 92 -18.40 22.68 2.27
CA ARG A 92 -19.78 22.32 1.93
C ARG A 92 -20.64 22.26 3.17
N GLY A 93 -21.79 22.92 3.13
CA GLY A 93 -22.63 23.15 4.31
C GLY A 93 -22.09 24.26 5.22
N VAL A 94 -22.99 24.87 5.99
CA VAL A 94 -22.67 26.06 6.81
C VAL A 94 -22.92 25.85 8.30
N LYS A 95 -23.89 25.02 8.67
CA LYS A 95 -24.25 24.78 10.07
C LYS A 95 -23.34 23.72 10.66
N ALA A 96 -22.78 23.99 11.83
CA ALA A 96 -22.02 23.00 12.58
C ALA A 96 -22.92 21.81 12.96
N ALA A 97 -22.35 20.60 12.92
CA ALA A 97 -23.04 19.40 13.33
C ALA A 97 -23.16 19.33 14.85
N LYS A 98 -24.28 18.81 15.35
CA LYS A 98 -24.35 18.37 16.76
C LYS A 98 -23.37 17.19 16.94
N PRO A 99 -22.63 17.10 18.06
CA PRO A 99 -21.68 16.00 18.30
C PRO A 99 -22.29 14.60 18.08
N SER A 100 -23.51 14.38 18.56
CA SER A 100 -24.24 13.11 18.40
C SER A 100 -24.65 12.77 16.95
N ALA A 101 -24.60 13.74 16.04
CA ALA A 101 -25.02 13.59 14.65
C ALA A 101 -23.86 13.55 13.64
N ILE A 102 -22.60 13.68 14.10
CA ILE A 102 -21.41 13.71 13.22
C ILE A 102 -21.39 12.49 12.28
N ALA A 103 -21.66 11.30 12.82
CA ALA A 103 -21.59 10.06 12.04
C ALA A 103 -22.70 9.93 10.98
N THR A 104 -23.82 10.65 11.09
CA THR A 104 -25.06 10.35 10.33
C THR A 104 -25.66 11.54 9.59
N THR A 105 -25.30 12.78 9.93
CA THR A 105 -25.96 13.98 9.40
C THR A 105 -25.85 14.12 7.88
N ALA A 106 -26.96 14.41 7.20
CA ALA A 106 -26.94 14.78 5.78
C ALA A 106 -26.67 16.29 5.54
N GLN A 107 -26.60 17.09 6.60
CA GLN A 107 -26.45 18.55 6.52
C GLN A 107 -24.98 19.03 6.67
N GLY A 108 -24.07 18.09 6.94
CA GLY A 108 -22.64 18.39 7.09
C GLY A 108 -22.31 19.12 8.40
N PRO A 109 -21.30 20.01 8.39
CA PRO A 109 -20.55 20.50 7.23
C PRO A 109 -19.37 19.59 6.86
N TRP A 110 -18.72 19.87 5.72
CA TRP A 110 -17.48 19.24 5.27
C TRP A 110 -16.42 20.27 4.92
N GLY A 111 -15.18 20.03 5.36
CA GLY A 111 -13.96 20.67 4.88
C GLY A 111 -13.16 19.68 4.03
N VAL A 112 -12.87 20.06 2.79
CA VAL A 112 -12.09 19.25 1.85
C VAL A 112 -10.97 20.10 1.27
N HIS A 113 -9.74 19.59 1.26
CA HIS A 113 -8.58 20.24 0.68
C HIS A 113 -8.07 19.38 -0.46
N VAL A 114 -7.83 20.01 -1.60
CA VAL A 114 -7.37 19.32 -2.80
C VAL A 114 -6.14 20.03 -3.34
N VAL A 115 -5.03 19.32 -3.49
CA VAL A 115 -3.89 19.76 -4.29
C VAL A 115 -3.91 19.00 -5.60
N THR A 116 -3.81 19.73 -6.70
CA THR A 116 -3.63 19.20 -8.06
C THR A 116 -2.21 19.44 -8.52
N ILE A 117 -1.64 18.44 -9.19
CA ILE A 117 -0.29 18.44 -9.72
C ILE A 117 -0.38 17.99 -11.18
N ASP A 118 -0.23 18.92 -12.12
CA ASP A 118 -0.12 18.61 -13.54
C ASP A 118 1.35 18.28 -13.86
N PRO A 119 1.69 17.01 -14.13
CA PRO A 119 3.07 16.61 -14.38
C PRO A 119 3.67 17.23 -15.65
N ARG A 120 2.84 17.79 -16.56
CA ARG A 120 3.33 18.50 -17.75
C ARG A 120 3.84 19.90 -17.44
N ALA A 121 3.42 20.49 -16.32
CA ALA A 121 3.71 21.89 -15.97
C ALA A 121 4.44 22.04 -14.62
N ALA A 122 4.29 21.07 -13.72
CA ALA A 122 4.94 21.08 -12.41
C ALA A 122 6.44 20.83 -12.56
N ARG A 123 7.24 21.70 -11.92
CA ARG A 123 8.68 21.51 -11.75
C ARG A 123 8.88 21.03 -10.31
N GLY A 124 9.17 19.75 -10.15
CA GLY A 124 9.26 19.07 -8.86
C GLY A 124 9.13 17.57 -9.02
N ARG A 125 9.45 16.82 -7.97
CA ARG A 125 9.31 15.36 -7.96
C ARG A 125 8.42 14.91 -6.83
N LEU A 126 7.59 13.92 -7.11
CA LEU A 126 6.87 13.19 -6.07
C LEU A 126 7.84 12.21 -5.40
N ALA A 127 7.72 12.08 -4.09
CA ALA A 127 8.51 11.15 -3.30
C ALA A 127 7.71 10.67 -2.08
N VAL A 128 8.22 9.62 -1.44
CA VAL A 128 7.79 9.16 -0.13
C VAL A 128 8.92 9.39 0.86
N THR A 129 8.59 9.78 2.08
CA THR A 129 9.54 9.90 3.19
C THR A 129 8.98 9.25 4.44
N ALA A 130 9.80 8.46 5.13
CA ALA A 130 9.53 7.92 6.46
C ALA A 130 10.31 8.67 7.56
N GLY A 131 10.92 9.81 7.21
CA GLY A 131 11.80 10.53 8.12
C GLY A 131 13.17 9.85 8.23
N ALA A 132 13.71 9.78 9.45
CA ALA A 132 15.05 9.27 9.67
C ALA A 132 15.15 7.74 9.67
N ASP A 133 14.12 7.03 10.12
CA ASP A 133 14.01 5.56 10.06
C ASP A 133 12.54 5.11 10.09
N LEU A 134 12.28 3.86 9.70
CA LEU A 134 10.92 3.30 9.63
C LEU A 134 10.30 3.02 11.01
N ARG A 135 11.08 2.91 12.09
CA ARG A 135 10.55 2.60 13.41
C ARG A 135 9.80 3.77 14.03
N ARG A 136 10.23 4.99 13.74
CA ARG A 136 9.70 6.19 14.36
C ARG A 136 8.54 6.74 13.53
N SER A 137 7.54 7.24 14.25
CA SER A 137 6.51 8.07 13.64
C SER A 137 6.88 9.55 13.79
N GLU A 138 6.68 10.35 12.74
CA GLU A 138 6.88 11.80 12.76
C GLU A 138 5.64 12.52 12.23
N ARG A 139 5.41 13.76 12.66
CA ARG A 139 4.32 14.58 12.11
C ARG A 139 4.52 14.80 10.61
N THR A 140 3.44 14.82 9.84
CA THR A 140 3.49 15.15 8.40
C THR A 140 4.12 16.53 8.19
N SER A 141 3.86 17.50 9.08
CA SER A 141 4.50 18.82 9.06
C SER A 141 6.00 18.78 9.30
N THR A 142 6.48 17.91 10.19
CA THR A 142 7.91 17.69 10.43
C THR A 142 8.57 17.05 9.21
N LEU A 143 7.95 16.01 8.65
CA LEU A 143 8.43 15.33 7.44
C LEU A 143 8.45 16.27 6.22
N ALA A 144 7.44 17.12 6.07
CA ALA A 144 7.40 18.14 5.03
C ALA A 144 8.54 19.16 5.19
N LYS A 145 8.81 19.58 6.43
CA LYS A 145 9.88 20.54 6.74
C LYS A 145 11.26 19.94 6.48
N SER A 146 11.51 18.70 6.94
CA SER A 146 12.81 18.03 6.76
C SER A 146 13.16 17.79 5.30
N THR A 147 12.14 17.53 4.47
CA THR A 147 12.29 17.35 3.02
C THR A 147 12.17 18.64 2.20
N LYS A 148 11.87 19.78 2.85
CA LYS A 148 11.58 21.07 2.20
C LYS A 148 10.45 20.97 1.16
N ALA A 149 9.46 20.12 1.40
CA ALA A 149 8.37 19.86 0.48
C ALA A 149 7.51 21.11 0.23
N LEU A 150 7.08 21.31 -1.02
CA LEU A 150 6.07 22.31 -1.36
C LEU A 150 4.70 21.90 -0.81
N VAL A 151 4.36 20.62 -0.96
CA VAL A 151 3.14 19.99 -0.46
C VAL A 151 3.48 18.65 0.17
N ALA A 152 2.84 18.31 1.29
CA ALA A 152 2.87 16.97 1.85
C ALA A 152 1.47 16.54 2.30
N ILE A 153 1.22 15.24 2.26
CA ILE A 153 0.10 14.58 2.95
C ILE A 153 0.64 13.37 3.72
N ASN A 154 -0.08 12.90 4.73
CA ASN A 154 0.23 11.62 5.35
C ASN A 154 0.17 10.49 4.30
N GLY A 155 0.93 9.42 4.52
CA GLY A 155 0.96 8.27 3.62
C GLY A 155 0.14 7.09 4.13
N GLY A 156 0.76 5.92 4.17
CA GLY A 156 0.12 4.62 4.37
C GLY A 156 -0.22 4.30 5.83
N PHE A 157 -0.75 3.09 6.00
CA PHE A 157 -1.05 2.49 7.30
C PHE A 157 0.24 2.01 7.97
N PHE A 158 0.25 2.07 9.29
CA PHE A 158 1.41 1.77 10.12
C PHE A 158 0.96 1.28 11.49
N THR A 159 1.88 0.70 12.27
CA THR A 159 1.54 -0.01 13.52
C THR A 159 1.05 0.91 14.64
N TYR A 160 1.42 2.19 14.69
CA TYR A 160 0.99 3.22 15.67
C TYR A 160 0.89 2.76 17.15
N THR A 161 -0.20 2.10 17.55
CA THR A 161 -0.42 1.55 18.90
C THR A 161 -0.10 0.07 19.04
N ALA A 162 0.01 -0.64 17.92
CA ALA A 162 0.22 -2.08 17.84
C ALA A 162 1.63 -2.50 18.24
N ASP A 163 2.61 -1.67 17.90
CA ASP A 163 3.99 -1.85 18.32
C ASP A 163 4.52 -0.53 18.89
N ARG A 164 4.64 -0.47 20.22
CA ARG A 164 5.20 0.71 20.91
C ARG A 164 6.71 0.86 20.71
N ALA A 165 7.42 -0.22 20.36
CA ALA A 165 8.85 -0.19 20.10
C ALA A 165 9.16 0.31 18.67
N ALA A 166 8.22 0.12 17.74
CA ALA A 166 8.31 0.60 16.36
C ALA A 166 6.99 1.20 15.87
N PRO A 167 6.52 2.31 16.46
CA PRO A 167 5.21 2.89 16.17
C PRO A 167 5.09 3.49 14.77
N GLY A 168 6.16 3.55 13.97
CA GLY A 168 6.17 3.99 12.57
C GLY A 168 6.15 2.85 11.55
N ASP A 169 6.27 1.58 12.01
CA ASP A 169 6.42 0.42 11.13
C ASP A 169 5.27 0.32 10.11
N PRO A 170 5.55 0.36 8.79
CA PRO A 170 4.51 0.30 7.76
C PRO A 170 3.79 -1.05 7.72
N VAL A 171 2.47 -1.01 7.51
CA VAL A 171 1.62 -2.19 7.37
C VAL A 171 1.25 -2.39 5.90
N GLY A 172 2.20 -2.90 5.13
CA GLY A 172 2.06 -3.16 3.70
C GLY A 172 3.10 -2.42 2.86
N LEU A 173 3.04 -2.64 1.55
CA LEU A 173 4.05 -2.22 0.59
C LEU A 173 4.61 -0.81 0.85
N GLY A 174 5.91 -0.76 1.13
CA GLY A 174 6.70 0.47 1.13
C GLY A 174 7.83 0.35 0.12
N ILE A 175 8.02 1.38 -0.71
CA ILE A 175 9.20 1.50 -1.58
C ILE A 175 9.78 2.90 -1.40
N LEU A 176 11.08 2.98 -1.09
CA LEU A 176 11.82 4.23 -1.02
C LEU A 176 12.95 4.19 -2.05
N ARG A 177 12.83 5.01 -3.11
CA ARG A 177 13.84 5.12 -4.18
C ARG A 177 14.26 3.76 -4.77
N GLY A 178 13.28 2.95 -5.13
CA GLY A 178 13.48 1.62 -5.73
C GLY A 178 13.77 0.48 -4.75
N THR A 179 14.05 0.77 -3.48
CA THR A 179 14.24 -0.27 -2.46
C THR A 179 12.91 -0.60 -1.80
N ILE A 180 12.53 -1.88 -1.78
CA ILE A 180 11.38 -2.35 -1.00
C ILE A 180 11.75 -2.27 0.48
N THR A 181 10.97 -1.48 1.23
CA THR A 181 11.23 -1.21 2.65
C THR A 181 10.24 -1.88 3.58
N SER A 182 9.10 -2.33 3.06
CA SER A 182 8.09 -3.12 3.77
C SER A 182 7.33 -3.94 2.73
N GLU A 183 7.07 -5.21 3.03
CA GLU A 183 6.39 -6.12 2.13
C GLU A 183 4.88 -5.85 2.02
N PRO A 184 4.23 -6.16 0.90
CA PRO A 184 2.78 -6.18 0.80
C PRO A 184 2.14 -7.14 1.81
N VAL A 185 1.06 -6.69 2.46
CA VAL A 185 0.25 -7.55 3.33
C VAL A 185 -0.88 -8.24 2.55
N ALA A 186 -1.16 -9.49 2.90
CA ALA A 186 -2.31 -10.21 2.38
C ALA A 186 -3.63 -9.67 2.98
N GLY A 187 -4.69 -9.63 2.18
CA GLY A 187 -6.03 -9.24 2.63
C GLY A 187 -6.85 -8.52 1.57
N SER A 188 -8.17 -8.75 1.54
CA SER A 188 -9.06 -8.29 0.45
C SER A 188 -9.10 -6.77 0.26
N GLY A 189 -8.79 -5.99 1.29
CA GLY A 189 -8.71 -4.52 1.21
C GLY A 189 -7.31 -3.93 1.02
N ALA A 190 -6.24 -4.71 1.15
CA ALA A 190 -4.86 -4.22 1.06
C ALA A 190 -4.49 -3.92 -0.39
N VAL A 191 -3.98 -2.71 -0.63
CA VAL A 191 -3.54 -2.22 -1.94
C VAL A 191 -2.31 -1.34 -1.78
N GLY A 192 -1.49 -1.22 -2.80
CA GLY A 192 -0.34 -0.31 -2.85
C GLY A 192 -0.57 0.81 -3.85
N LEU A 193 0.09 1.95 -3.60
CA LEU A 193 0.25 3.04 -4.54
C LEU A 193 1.72 3.15 -4.90
N ILE A 194 2.08 2.76 -6.12
CA ILE A 194 3.41 3.03 -6.69
C ILE A 194 3.38 4.34 -7.45
N ILE A 195 4.42 5.15 -7.24
CA ILE A 195 4.66 6.43 -7.88
C ILE A 195 6.02 6.35 -8.55
N ASP A 196 6.05 6.51 -9.87
CA ASP A 196 7.29 6.75 -10.59
C ASP A 196 7.56 8.26 -10.62
N ALA A 197 8.56 8.70 -9.86
CA ALA A 197 8.93 10.10 -9.76
C ALA A 197 9.47 10.69 -11.08
N GLN A 198 9.92 9.85 -12.01
CA GLN A 198 10.46 10.27 -13.29
C GLN A 198 9.34 10.48 -14.32
N THR A 199 8.37 9.57 -14.38
CA THR A 199 7.28 9.63 -15.36
C THR A 199 5.99 10.24 -14.82
N ALA A 200 5.94 10.50 -13.49
CA ALA A 200 4.73 10.88 -12.76
C ALA A 200 3.57 9.90 -12.95
N ARG A 201 3.86 8.62 -13.20
CA ARG A 201 2.86 7.57 -13.30
C ARG A 201 2.44 7.10 -11.90
N LEU A 202 1.14 6.96 -11.70
CA LEU A 202 0.56 6.28 -10.54
C LEU A 202 0.08 4.89 -10.93
N THR A 203 0.44 3.88 -10.15
CA THR A 203 -0.09 2.52 -10.26
C THR A 203 -0.74 2.13 -8.94
N ILE A 204 -2.04 1.82 -8.99
CA ILE A 204 -2.83 1.36 -7.85
C ILE A 204 -3.20 -0.10 -8.09
N SER A 205 -2.57 -1.00 -7.35
CA SER A 205 -2.78 -2.44 -7.50
C SER A 205 -2.70 -3.16 -6.16
N ARG A 206 -3.13 -4.42 -6.14
CA ARG A 206 -2.65 -5.38 -5.14
C ARG A 206 -1.27 -5.86 -5.59
N PHE A 207 -0.42 -6.16 -4.62
CA PHE A 207 0.93 -6.64 -4.89
C PHE A 207 1.18 -7.88 -4.04
N SER A 208 1.99 -8.79 -4.56
CA SER A 208 2.60 -9.86 -3.79
C SER A 208 4.11 -9.79 -3.94
N TRP A 209 4.79 -10.23 -2.89
CA TRP A 209 6.24 -10.20 -2.80
C TRP A 209 6.74 -11.57 -2.36
N ALA A 210 7.88 -11.96 -2.91
CA ALA A 210 8.61 -13.15 -2.49
C ALA A 210 10.08 -12.78 -2.32
N GLY A 211 10.63 -13.04 -1.15
CA GLY A 211 12.06 -12.94 -0.88
C GLY A 211 12.65 -14.31 -0.61
N THR A 212 13.87 -14.54 -1.06
CA THR A 212 14.59 -15.79 -0.80
C THR A 212 16.05 -15.51 -0.45
N LEU A 213 16.63 -16.38 0.36
CA LEU A 213 18.00 -16.27 0.86
C LEU A 213 18.70 -17.61 0.72
N GLN A 214 19.89 -17.63 0.13
CA GLN A 214 20.70 -18.83 -0.04
C GLN A 214 22.18 -18.54 0.13
N ALA A 215 22.97 -19.59 0.25
CA ALA A 215 24.42 -19.51 0.21
C ALA A 215 24.86 -19.12 -1.21
N ASP A 216 25.92 -18.32 -1.29
CA ASP A 216 26.48 -17.92 -2.57
C ASP A 216 26.99 -19.14 -3.34
N GLY A 217 26.59 -19.26 -4.61
CA GLY A 217 26.91 -20.41 -5.45
C GLY A 217 26.24 -21.75 -5.09
N ALA A 218 25.30 -21.78 -4.12
CA ALA A 218 24.62 -23.01 -3.76
C ALA A 218 23.59 -23.48 -4.80
N GLU A 219 23.61 -24.79 -5.09
CA GLU A 219 22.59 -25.50 -5.85
C GLU A 219 21.63 -26.17 -4.86
N GLY A 220 20.54 -25.48 -4.51
CA GLY A 220 19.53 -25.98 -3.57
C GLY A 220 18.36 -25.02 -3.45
N ASP A 221 17.31 -25.46 -2.76
CA ASP A 221 16.14 -24.62 -2.52
C ASP A 221 16.50 -23.48 -1.56
N PRO A 222 16.27 -22.21 -1.95
CA PRO A 222 16.61 -21.09 -1.10
C PRO A 222 15.63 -20.98 0.09
N LEU A 223 16.10 -20.46 1.21
CA LEU A 223 15.25 -20.21 2.39
C LEU A 223 14.29 -19.05 2.10
N PRO A 224 12.99 -19.19 2.41
CA PRO A 224 12.03 -18.11 2.25
C PRO A 224 12.28 -16.99 3.28
N VAL A 225 12.32 -15.75 2.79
CA VAL A 225 12.26 -14.54 3.61
C VAL A 225 10.82 -14.06 3.62
N HIS A 226 10.28 -13.86 4.83
CA HIS A 226 8.85 -13.66 5.08
C HIS A 226 8.48 -12.18 5.29
N GLY A 227 9.46 -11.31 5.50
CA GLY A 227 9.22 -9.89 5.65
C GLY A 227 10.49 -9.05 5.62
N ILE A 228 10.29 -7.74 5.60
CA ILE A 228 11.34 -6.73 5.50
C ILE A 228 11.10 -5.66 6.58
N ASN A 229 12.16 -5.28 7.30
CA ASN A 229 12.18 -4.17 8.27
C ASN A 229 10.98 -4.17 9.22
N ARG A 230 10.71 -5.30 9.87
CA ARG A 230 9.75 -5.42 10.97
C ARG A 230 10.25 -6.44 11.99
N PRO A 231 9.67 -6.51 13.20
CA PRO A 231 9.95 -7.63 14.09
C PRO A 231 9.42 -8.95 13.49
N PRO A 232 10.20 -10.05 13.48
CA PRO A 232 9.70 -11.37 13.13
C PRO A 232 8.74 -11.89 14.21
N VAL A 233 7.68 -12.59 13.80
CA VAL A 233 6.67 -13.16 14.69
C VAL A 233 7.06 -14.59 15.08
N ALA A 234 6.82 -14.98 16.33
CA ALA A 234 7.03 -16.35 16.81
C ALA A 234 5.71 -17.13 16.82
N ALA A 235 5.78 -18.45 16.54
CA ALA A 235 4.62 -19.34 16.47
C ALA A 235 3.73 -19.32 17.73
N GLY A 236 4.29 -19.09 18.92
CA GLY A 236 3.56 -19.01 20.20
C GLY A 236 2.94 -17.64 20.53
N THR A 237 3.24 -16.61 19.74
CA THR A 237 2.67 -15.25 19.86
C THR A 237 1.65 -14.94 18.77
N CYS A 238 1.29 -15.94 17.96
CA CYS A 238 0.38 -15.78 16.85
C CYS A 238 -1.04 -15.56 17.35
N VAL A 239 -1.60 -14.37 17.10
CA VAL A 239 -3.01 -14.09 17.28
C VAL A 239 -3.65 -14.04 15.91
N ARG A 240 -4.66 -14.89 15.67
CA ARG A 240 -5.44 -14.86 14.43
C ARG A 240 -6.23 -13.55 14.40
N ILE A 241 -5.90 -12.64 13.48
CA ILE A 241 -6.69 -11.42 13.29
C ILE A 241 -8.03 -11.83 12.65
N PRO A 242 -9.19 -11.60 13.30
CA PRO A 242 -10.44 -11.54 12.57
C PRO A 242 -10.31 -10.35 11.61
N VAL A 243 -10.24 -10.60 10.31
CA VAL A 243 -10.58 -9.57 9.32
C VAL A 243 -11.95 -9.05 9.74
N ALA A 244 -12.01 -7.80 10.19
CA ALA A 244 -13.24 -7.20 10.65
C ALA A 244 -14.26 -7.18 9.51
N GLU A 245 -15.09 -8.22 9.40
CA GLU A 245 -16.36 -8.18 8.68
C GLU A 245 -17.34 -7.28 9.43
N SER A 246 -17.16 -7.13 10.74
CA SER A 246 -17.87 -6.15 11.57
C SER A 246 -17.15 -4.81 11.49
N GLY A 247 -17.63 -3.95 10.59
CA GLY A 247 -17.12 -2.60 10.39
C GLY A 247 -17.31 -1.68 11.59
N GLU A 248 -16.59 -1.89 12.68
CA GLU A 248 -16.27 -0.89 13.70
C GLU A 248 -14.74 -0.76 13.72
N ASP A 249 -14.23 0.46 13.97
CA ASP A 249 -12.82 0.57 14.35
C ASP A 249 -12.74 -0.21 15.66
N PRO A 250 -11.82 -1.17 15.84
CA PRO A 250 -11.61 -1.71 17.17
C PRO A 250 -11.39 -0.52 18.11
N PRO A 251 -12.05 -0.49 19.29
CA PRO A 251 -11.77 0.55 20.26
C PRO A 251 -10.25 0.62 20.44
N GLU A 252 -9.73 1.84 20.54
CA GLU A 252 -8.33 2.07 20.93
C GLU A 252 -8.07 1.16 22.13
N PRO A 253 -7.18 0.15 22.01
CA PRO A 253 -7.18 -0.93 22.96
C PRO A 253 -6.87 -0.36 24.34
N ALA A 254 -7.72 -0.70 25.32
CA ALA A 254 -7.59 -0.19 26.68
C ALA A 254 -6.20 -0.52 27.25
N ASN A 255 -5.60 -1.61 26.76
CA ASN A 255 -4.23 -1.99 27.03
C ASN A 255 -3.43 -2.18 25.73
N PRO A 256 -2.19 -1.67 25.65
CA PRO A 256 -1.32 -1.75 24.47
C PRO A 256 -0.85 -3.15 24.05
N GLY A 257 -1.35 -4.22 24.66
CA GLY A 257 -1.07 -5.61 24.29
C GLY A 257 -2.14 -6.25 23.39
N ASP A 258 -3.25 -5.56 23.12
CA ASP A 258 -4.43 -6.15 22.47
C ASP A 258 -4.50 -5.93 20.95
N VAL A 259 -3.47 -5.32 20.33
CA VAL A 259 -3.38 -5.33 18.86
C VAL A 259 -2.66 -6.60 18.44
N PRO A 260 -3.35 -7.52 17.74
CA PRO A 260 -2.69 -8.74 17.29
C PRO A 260 -1.60 -8.38 16.26
N PRO A 261 -0.36 -8.90 16.41
CA PRO A 261 0.67 -8.75 15.39
C PRO A 261 0.13 -9.31 14.07
N LEU A 262 0.40 -8.59 12.97
CA LEU A 262 0.01 -8.98 11.62
C LEU A 262 0.85 -10.18 11.18
N ALA A 263 0.38 -11.40 11.44
CA ALA A 263 0.99 -12.59 10.84
C ALA A 263 -0.03 -13.70 10.61
N SER A 264 -0.11 -14.17 9.36
CA SER A 264 -0.52 -15.54 9.08
C SER A 264 0.66 -16.46 9.38
N CYS A 265 0.62 -17.17 10.50
CA CYS A 265 1.71 -18.08 10.87
C CYS A 265 1.47 -19.47 10.27
N ALA A 266 2.37 -19.92 9.40
CA ALA A 266 2.69 -21.34 9.31
C ALA A 266 3.54 -21.68 10.55
N GLY A 267 3.28 -22.81 11.20
CA GLY A 267 3.77 -23.16 12.55
C GLY A 267 5.29 -23.34 12.74
N THR A 268 6.15 -22.81 11.87
CA THR A 268 7.60 -23.02 11.84
C THR A 268 8.43 -21.76 12.12
N GLY A 269 7.81 -20.59 12.34
CA GLY A 269 8.52 -19.31 12.53
C GLY A 269 8.87 -18.59 11.23
N GLU A 270 9.52 -17.43 11.31
CA GLU A 270 9.77 -16.53 10.17
C GLU A 270 11.25 -16.18 10.03
N ILE A 271 11.67 -15.81 8.81
CA ILE A 271 12.92 -15.07 8.54
C ILE A 271 12.54 -13.67 8.07
N VAL A 272 13.04 -12.63 8.74
CA VAL A 272 12.83 -11.23 8.36
C VAL A 272 14.17 -10.56 8.04
N ARG A 273 14.22 -9.83 6.92
CA ARG A 273 15.38 -9.05 6.49
C ARG A 273 15.29 -7.63 7.04
N VAL A 274 16.29 -7.19 7.80
CA VAL A 274 16.37 -5.87 8.43
C VAL A 274 17.53 -5.08 7.81
N THR A 275 17.22 -3.91 7.28
CA THR A 275 18.14 -3.03 6.57
C THR A 275 18.36 -1.73 7.34
N GLY A 276 19.32 -0.91 6.89
CA GLY A 276 19.56 0.41 7.47
C GLY A 276 18.33 1.34 7.49
N HIS A 277 17.30 1.10 6.66
CA HIS A 277 16.04 1.85 6.71
C HIS A 277 15.26 1.67 8.02
N TRP A 278 15.41 0.52 8.69
CA TRP A 278 14.81 0.26 10.00
C TRP A 278 15.43 1.12 11.11
N GLY A 279 16.69 1.51 10.93
CA GLY A 279 17.47 2.30 11.87
C GLY A 279 18.69 1.54 12.40
N ALA A 280 19.40 2.17 13.33
CA ALA A 280 20.71 1.69 13.80
C ALA A 280 20.65 0.49 14.76
N LEU A 281 19.45 0.00 15.12
CA LEU A 281 19.24 -1.14 16.01
C LEU A 281 18.25 -2.12 15.39
N THR A 282 18.61 -3.39 15.32
CA THR A 282 17.70 -4.46 14.88
C THR A 282 16.68 -4.82 15.97
N PRO A 283 15.51 -5.40 15.62
CA PRO A 283 14.54 -5.83 16.62
C PRO A 283 15.13 -6.86 17.60
N ALA A 284 14.97 -6.63 18.90
CA ALA A 284 15.46 -7.56 19.93
C ALA A 284 14.44 -8.69 20.20
N GLY A 285 14.93 -9.84 20.66
CA GLY A 285 14.07 -10.94 21.12
C GLY A 285 14.69 -12.33 20.96
N PRO A 286 13.94 -13.39 21.29
CA PRO A 286 14.38 -14.76 21.06
C PRO A 286 14.47 -15.06 19.56
N GLY A 287 15.41 -15.93 19.17
CA GLY A 287 15.67 -16.31 17.79
C GLY A 287 17.13 -16.08 17.38
N VAL A 288 17.43 -16.32 16.11
CA VAL A 288 18.78 -16.17 15.54
C VAL A 288 18.89 -14.86 14.77
N GLU A 289 20.05 -14.23 14.81
CA GLU A 289 20.38 -13.08 13.96
C GLU A 289 21.72 -13.33 13.23
N ILE A 290 21.71 -13.16 11.91
CA ILE A 290 22.93 -13.07 11.09
C ILE A 290 23.08 -11.64 10.64
N LEU A 291 24.26 -11.08 10.84
CA LEU A 291 24.67 -9.80 10.27
C LEU A 291 25.57 -10.07 9.06
N VAL A 292 25.22 -9.48 7.92
CA VAL A 292 26.03 -9.50 6.70
C VAL A 292 26.49 -8.09 6.33
N ASP A 293 27.62 -8.00 5.62
CA ASP A 293 28.09 -6.74 5.04
C ASP A 293 27.33 -6.38 3.74
N ARG A 294 27.86 -5.39 3.01
CA ARG A 294 27.26 -4.89 1.77
C ARG A 294 27.32 -5.90 0.62
N ASP A 295 28.27 -6.83 0.68
CA ASP A 295 28.53 -7.83 -0.35
C ASP A 295 27.81 -9.16 -0.03
N GLY A 296 27.05 -9.19 1.08
CA GLY A 296 26.31 -10.35 1.53
C GLY A 296 27.13 -11.32 2.38
N CYS A 297 28.37 -10.97 2.74
CA CYS A 297 29.24 -11.85 3.51
C CYS A 297 28.95 -11.77 5.01
N VAL A 298 28.90 -12.94 5.65
CA VAL A 298 28.55 -13.10 7.06
C VAL A 298 29.63 -12.48 7.93
N LEU A 299 29.27 -11.42 8.64
CA LEU A 299 30.13 -10.77 9.63
C LEU A 299 30.01 -11.45 10.99
N ARG A 300 28.79 -11.88 11.34
CA ARG A 300 28.49 -12.46 12.65
C ARG A 300 27.15 -13.20 12.64
N ALA A 301 27.09 -14.30 13.38
CA ALA A 301 25.84 -14.94 13.78
C ALA A 301 25.67 -14.88 15.32
N ARG A 302 24.42 -14.78 15.78
CA ARG A 302 24.03 -14.78 17.19
C ARG A 302 22.83 -15.69 17.41
N SER A 303 22.81 -16.35 18.57
CA SER A 303 21.67 -17.17 19.03
C SER A 303 20.56 -16.36 19.71
N THR A 304 20.68 -15.03 19.70
CA THR A 304 19.66 -14.07 20.14
C THR A 304 19.57 -12.92 19.13
N ARG A 305 18.37 -12.35 18.97
CA ARG A 305 18.13 -11.22 18.06
C ARG A 305 18.37 -9.89 18.77
N GLY A 306 18.80 -8.90 18.00
CA GLY A 306 19.02 -7.54 18.47
C GLY A 306 20.50 -7.16 18.49
N GLY A 307 20.79 -5.97 17.99
CA GLY A 307 22.14 -5.43 17.93
C GLY A 307 22.24 -4.17 17.10
N ALA A 308 23.45 -3.61 17.06
CA ALA A 308 23.76 -2.48 16.20
C ALA A 308 23.74 -2.90 14.72
N LEU A 309 23.12 -2.06 13.88
CA LEU A 309 23.06 -2.19 12.44
C LEU A 309 23.70 -0.96 11.80
N ALA A 310 24.84 -1.14 11.14
CA ALA A 310 25.44 -0.07 10.35
C ALA A 310 24.64 0.14 9.06
N PRO A 311 24.63 1.36 8.47
CA PRO A 311 23.80 1.65 7.28
C PRO A 311 24.02 0.73 6.07
N ALA A 312 25.24 0.20 5.91
CA ALA A 312 25.61 -0.69 4.82
C ALA A 312 25.46 -2.18 5.15
N HIS A 313 25.11 -2.52 6.39
CA HIS A 313 24.90 -3.90 6.82
C HIS A 313 23.42 -4.29 6.68
N VAL A 314 23.19 -5.58 6.56
CA VAL A 314 21.85 -6.18 6.59
C VAL A 314 21.84 -7.24 7.68
N ALA A 315 20.76 -7.33 8.42
CA ALA A 315 20.53 -8.43 9.36
C ALA A 315 19.42 -9.34 8.85
N TYR A 316 19.60 -10.64 8.98
CA TYR A 316 18.52 -11.63 8.82
C TYR A 316 18.17 -12.15 10.21
N GLN A 317 16.89 -12.10 10.54
CA GLN A 317 16.38 -12.50 11.85
C GLN A 317 15.42 -13.67 11.71
N GLY A 318 15.74 -14.78 12.37
CA GLY A 318 14.97 -16.02 12.34
C GLY A 318 14.28 -16.32 13.68
N THR A 319 13.05 -16.79 13.64
CA THR A 319 12.31 -17.33 14.81
C THR A 319 11.83 -18.75 14.54
N GLY A 320 11.44 -19.49 15.59
CA GLY A 320 10.95 -20.87 15.45
C GLY A 320 11.97 -21.80 14.77
N GLY A 321 11.48 -22.78 14.01
CA GLY A 321 12.33 -23.66 13.19
C GLY A 321 13.09 -22.95 12.07
N ALA A 322 12.65 -21.75 11.66
CA ALA A 322 13.39 -20.94 10.70
C ALA A 322 14.69 -20.37 11.29
N ALA A 323 14.82 -20.28 12.62
CA ALA A 323 16.05 -19.87 13.28
C ALA A 323 17.18 -20.89 13.09
N ASP A 324 16.86 -22.19 13.15
CA ASP A 324 17.85 -23.26 12.96
C ASP A 324 18.36 -23.29 11.52
N ALA A 325 17.45 -23.22 10.54
CA ALA A 325 17.81 -23.13 9.13
C ALA A 325 18.70 -21.92 8.84
N LEU A 326 18.38 -20.77 9.44
CA LEU A 326 19.19 -19.57 9.31
C LEU A 326 20.57 -19.76 9.94
N LEU A 327 20.66 -20.35 11.14
CA LEU A 327 21.96 -20.61 11.79
C LEU A 327 22.85 -21.55 10.96
N GLU A 328 22.28 -22.59 10.36
CA GLU A 328 23.01 -23.45 9.42
C GLU A 328 23.52 -22.66 8.21
N LEU A 329 22.67 -21.82 7.63
CA LEU A 329 23.03 -20.98 6.48
C LEU A 329 24.16 -19.99 6.80
N SER A 330 24.26 -19.51 8.04
CA SER A 330 25.31 -18.58 8.48
C SER A 330 26.74 -19.13 8.31
N ARG A 331 26.90 -20.44 8.14
CA ARG A 331 28.19 -21.10 7.92
C ARG A 331 28.69 -21.00 6.48
N ALA A 332 27.86 -20.54 5.54
CA ALA A 332 28.15 -20.55 4.11
C ALA A 332 29.05 -19.39 3.61
N GLY A 333 29.66 -18.62 4.50
CA GLY A 333 30.55 -17.51 4.13
C GLY A 333 29.78 -16.29 3.63
N CYS A 334 29.23 -16.33 2.42
CA CYS A 334 28.43 -15.25 1.84
C CYS A 334 27.06 -15.73 1.39
N LEU A 335 26.07 -14.83 1.48
CA LEU A 335 24.66 -15.11 1.25
C LEU A 335 24.13 -14.24 0.11
N GLN A 336 23.33 -14.86 -0.76
CA GLN A 336 22.62 -14.18 -1.85
C GLN A 336 21.15 -14.04 -1.49
N PHE A 337 20.66 -12.81 -1.55
CA PHE A 337 19.25 -12.49 -1.39
C PHE A 337 18.66 -12.09 -2.73
N SER A 338 17.52 -12.66 -3.07
CA SER A 338 16.73 -12.26 -4.22
C SER A 338 15.31 -11.92 -3.80
N GLU A 339 14.71 -10.96 -4.48
CA GLU A 339 13.32 -10.58 -4.25
C GLU A 339 12.59 -10.34 -5.56
N ARG A 340 11.27 -10.58 -5.54
CA ARG A 340 10.37 -10.29 -6.65
C ARG A 340 9.11 -9.62 -6.11
N LEU A 341 8.70 -8.55 -6.78
CA LEU A 341 7.42 -7.87 -6.55
C LEU A 341 6.57 -8.00 -7.80
N VAL A 342 5.36 -8.55 -7.67
CA VAL A 342 4.42 -8.67 -8.79
C VAL A 342 3.12 -7.98 -8.44
N ASP A 343 2.46 -7.44 -9.46
CA ASP A 343 1.13 -6.88 -9.32
C ASP A 343 0.03 -7.98 -9.37
N GLN A 344 -1.22 -7.55 -9.28
CA GLN A 344 -2.38 -8.44 -9.22
C GLN A 344 -2.62 -9.22 -10.52
N ASP A 345 -2.03 -8.76 -11.63
CA ASP A 345 -2.12 -9.37 -12.96
C ASP A 345 -0.90 -10.28 -13.24
N GLY A 346 -0.01 -10.44 -12.25
CA GLY A 346 1.20 -11.25 -12.34
C GLY A 346 2.36 -10.56 -13.05
N VAL A 347 2.26 -9.25 -13.31
CA VAL A 347 3.33 -8.49 -13.96
C VAL A 347 4.37 -8.10 -12.92
N GLU A 348 5.63 -8.42 -13.21
CA GLU A 348 6.75 -8.04 -12.34
C GLU A 348 6.97 -6.52 -12.38
N VAL A 349 7.13 -5.94 -11.20
CA VAL A 349 7.41 -4.52 -11.02
C VAL A 349 8.91 -4.30 -11.12
N GLY A 350 9.36 -3.69 -12.22
CA GLY A 350 10.76 -3.28 -12.38
C GLY A 350 11.15 -2.20 -11.37
N LEU A 351 11.93 -2.57 -10.36
CA LEU A 351 12.41 -1.65 -9.33
C LEU A 351 13.46 -0.69 -9.92
N THR A 352 13.15 0.61 -9.93
CA THR A 352 14.09 1.66 -10.35
C THR A 352 14.24 2.70 -9.24
N PRO A 353 15.35 3.47 -9.20
CA PRO A 353 15.55 4.52 -8.19
C PRO A 353 14.47 5.63 -8.16
N SER A 354 13.67 5.76 -9.23
CA SER A 354 12.57 6.72 -9.28
C SER A 354 11.28 6.20 -8.62
N LEU A 355 11.16 4.89 -8.38
CA LEU A 355 9.96 4.31 -7.77
C LEU A 355 9.90 4.62 -6.27
N ASN A 356 8.71 5.02 -5.85
CA ASN A 356 8.32 5.15 -4.46
C ASN A 356 6.96 4.46 -4.28
N ALA A 357 6.67 3.98 -3.08
CA ALA A 357 5.37 3.41 -2.79
C ALA A 357 4.97 3.59 -1.34
N VAL A 358 3.67 3.75 -1.14
CA VAL A 358 3.02 3.61 0.17
C VAL A 358 1.90 2.60 0.05
N ASN A 359 1.60 1.95 1.17
CA ASN A 359 0.42 1.11 1.27
C ASN A 359 -0.85 1.96 1.42
N GLY A 360 -1.98 1.38 1.09
CA GLY A 360 -3.30 1.95 1.31
C GLY A 360 -4.33 0.85 1.52
N ARG A 361 -5.59 1.27 1.66
CA ARG A 361 -6.72 0.36 1.84
C ARG A 361 -7.88 0.82 1.00
N GLN A 362 -8.48 -0.14 0.29
CA GLN A 362 -9.57 0.05 -0.67
C GLN A 362 -9.17 0.90 -1.88
N VAL A 363 -9.49 0.38 -3.06
CA VAL A 363 -9.55 1.20 -4.27
C VAL A 363 -10.90 1.90 -4.27
N LEU A 364 -10.89 3.22 -4.39
CA LEU A 364 -12.12 4.02 -4.38
C LEU A 364 -12.74 4.09 -5.78
N VAL A 365 -11.89 4.40 -6.76
CA VAL A 365 -12.27 4.54 -8.16
C VAL A 365 -11.25 3.78 -9.01
N ARG A 366 -11.74 3.07 -10.02
CA ARG A 366 -10.95 2.38 -11.04
C ARG A 366 -11.60 2.58 -12.39
N ASP A 367 -10.82 2.97 -13.39
CA ASP A 367 -11.31 3.26 -14.75
C ASP A 367 -12.53 4.20 -14.79
N GLY A 368 -12.57 5.17 -13.87
CA GLY A 368 -13.66 6.15 -13.74
C GLY A 368 -14.93 5.64 -13.06
N ALA A 369 -14.99 4.35 -12.69
CA ALA A 369 -16.08 3.73 -11.96
C ALA A 369 -15.79 3.68 -10.46
N ILE A 370 -16.81 3.91 -9.63
CA ILE A 370 -16.70 3.68 -8.19
C ILE A 370 -16.68 2.18 -7.94
N VAL A 371 -15.63 1.67 -7.29
CA VAL A 371 -15.48 0.25 -6.94
C VAL A 371 -15.62 -0.01 -5.44
N GLU A 372 -15.55 1.03 -4.61
CA GLU A 372 -15.91 0.97 -3.19
C GLU A 372 -17.29 1.58 -2.95
N THR A 373 -18.27 0.69 -2.77
CA THR A 373 -19.68 1.02 -2.54
C THR A 373 -20.19 0.62 -1.16
N ARG A 374 -19.37 -0.07 -0.36
CA ARG A 374 -19.76 -0.59 0.95
C ARG A 374 -20.05 0.56 1.89
N ALA A 375 -21.20 0.47 2.54
CA ALA A 375 -21.53 1.27 3.70
C ALA A 375 -21.21 0.47 4.97
N GLY A 376 -20.81 1.17 6.03
CA GLY A 376 -20.53 0.54 7.32
C GLY A 376 -20.25 1.57 8.40
N ARG A 377 -19.90 1.09 9.60
CA ARG A 377 -19.41 1.92 10.71
C ARG A 377 -17.87 1.85 10.74
N GLY A 378 -17.24 2.39 11.78
CA GLY A 378 -15.78 2.26 11.96
C GLY A 378 -14.97 2.74 10.76
N PHE A 379 -14.03 1.91 10.31
CA PHE A 379 -13.21 2.15 9.13
C PHE A 379 -14.04 2.45 7.87
N GLN A 380 -15.22 1.87 7.70
CA GLN A 380 -16.12 2.12 6.57
C GLN A 380 -17.00 3.36 6.76
N GLY A 381 -17.24 3.76 8.01
CA GLY A 381 -18.07 4.90 8.41
C GLY A 381 -17.38 6.26 8.26
N ARG A 382 -18.01 7.34 8.73
CA ARG A 382 -17.46 8.68 8.55
C ARG A 382 -16.22 8.94 9.39
N ASN A 383 -15.13 9.25 8.69
CA ASN A 383 -13.85 9.62 9.28
C ASN A 383 -13.19 10.72 8.45
N PRO A 384 -12.18 11.42 9.01
CA PRO A 384 -11.18 12.09 8.18
C PRO A 384 -10.57 11.10 7.18
N ARG A 385 -10.35 11.54 5.94
CA ARG A 385 -9.83 10.71 4.85
C ARG A 385 -8.68 11.38 4.15
N THR A 386 -7.72 10.58 3.72
CA THR A 386 -6.67 10.99 2.79
C THR A 386 -6.79 10.12 1.53
N ILE A 387 -6.84 10.77 0.37
CA ILE A 387 -7.07 10.13 -0.92
C ILE A 387 -6.00 10.61 -1.88
N VAL A 388 -5.47 9.67 -2.68
CA VAL A 388 -4.62 10.00 -3.82
C VAL A 388 -5.23 9.39 -5.07
N GLY A 389 -5.15 10.10 -6.18
CA GLY A 389 -5.58 9.57 -7.46
C GLY A 389 -5.10 10.40 -8.64
N ARG A 390 -5.51 10.00 -9.83
CA ARG A 390 -5.21 10.69 -11.08
C ARG A 390 -6.46 10.92 -11.91
N THR A 391 -6.46 11.99 -12.70
CA THR A 391 -7.45 12.19 -13.77
C THR A 391 -7.05 11.42 -15.04
N ALA A 392 -7.97 11.33 -16.01
CA ALA A 392 -7.70 10.73 -17.33
C ALA A 392 -6.53 11.42 -18.06
N ARG A 393 -6.26 12.70 -17.76
CA ARG A 393 -5.13 13.45 -18.34
C ARG A 393 -3.82 13.27 -17.58
N GLY A 394 -3.79 12.47 -16.52
CA GLY A 394 -2.61 12.25 -15.69
C GLY A 394 -2.34 13.33 -14.65
N VAL A 395 -3.30 14.24 -14.41
CA VAL A 395 -3.18 15.21 -13.29
C VAL A 395 -3.36 14.43 -11.99
N ILE A 396 -2.39 14.54 -11.10
CA ILE A 396 -2.39 13.88 -9.80
C ILE A 396 -3.12 14.76 -8.79
N ALA A 397 -3.91 14.15 -7.93
CA ALA A 397 -4.62 14.83 -6.85
C ALA A 397 -4.29 14.23 -5.50
N PHE A 398 -3.93 15.11 -4.56
CA PHE A 398 -3.90 14.83 -3.12
C PHE A 398 -5.15 15.44 -2.51
N VAL A 399 -5.96 14.65 -1.82
CA VAL A 399 -7.22 15.09 -1.23
C VAL A 399 -7.25 14.73 0.24
N THR A 400 -7.53 15.69 1.10
CA THR A 400 -7.87 15.43 2.51
C THR A 400 -9.29 15.89 2.80
N ILE A 401 -10.04 15.06 3.50
CA ILE A 401 -11.38 15.36 4.01
C ILE A 401 -11.26 15.42 5.53
N ASP A 402 -11.56 16.57 6.12
CA ASP A 402 -11.56 16.74 7.57
C ASP A 402 -12.74 15.98 8.21
N GLY A 403 -12.61 15.53 9.45
CA GLY A 403 -13.65 14.72 10.08
C GLY A 403 -13.60 14.69 11.60
N ARG A 404 -14.57 14.00 12.21
CA ARG A 404 -14.73 13.86 13.67
C ARG A 404 -14.86 15.19 14.42
N ARG A 405 -15.35 16.24 13.75
CA ARG A 405 -15.56 17.56 14.34
C ARG A 405 -16.95 18.11 13.99
N PRO A 406 -17.55 18.96 14.85
CA PRO A 406 -18.73 19.74 14.48
C PRO A 406 -18.56 20.58 13.21
N THR A 407 -17.32 20.99 12.91
CA THR A 407 -16.96 21.84 11.76
C THR A 407 -16.62 21.05 10.49
N SER A 408 -16.42 19.74 10.59
CA SER A 408 -16.33 18.82 9.45
C SER A 408 -16.63 17.38 9.90
N VAL A 409 -17.65 16.77 9.30
CA VAL A 409 -18.15 15.47 9.78
C VAL A 409 -17.42 14.26 9.23
N GLY A 410 -16.55 14.45 8.23
CA GLY A 410 -15.82 13.36 7.57
C GLY A 410 -16.61 12.68 6.47
N ALA A 411 -16.03 11.65 5.88
CA ALA A 411 -16.63 10.87 4.82
C ALA A 411 -16.53 9.37 5.12
N SER A 412 -17.61 8.62 4.83
CA SER A 412 -17.53 7.17 4.65
C SER A 412 -16.66 6.82 3.46
N LEU A 413 -16.22 5.56 3.31
CA LEU A 413 -15.45 5.17 2.13
C LEU A 413 -16.27 5.30 0.83
N ALA A 414 -17.56 4.97 0.86
CA ALA A 414 -18.46 5.23 -0.26
C ALA A 414 -18.66 6.73 -0.56
N GLU A 415 -18.69 7.60 0.46
CA GLU A 415 -18.68 9.06 0.27
C GLU A 415 -17.35 9.54 -0.32
N ALA A 416 -16.22 9.02 0.17
CA ALA A 416 -14.88 9.32 -0.33
C ALA A 416 -14.71 8.91 -1.81
N ALA A 417 -15.23 7.75 -2.20
CA ALA A 417 -15.21 7.30 -3.60
C ALA A 417 -16.06 8.20 -4.51
N ARG A 418 -17.24 8.61 -4.04
CA ARG A 418 -18.05 9.60 -4.76
C ARG A 418 -17.36 10.95 -4.88
N VAL A 419 -16.67 11.41 -3.83
CA VAL A 419 -15.84 12.63 -3.88
C VAL A 419 -14.73 12.48 -4.93
N ALA A 420 -13.95 11.40 -4.87
CA ALA A 420 -12.86 11.13 -5.82
C ALA A 420 -13.35 11.15 -7.28
N ARG A 421 -14.42 10.41 -7.59
CA ARG A 421 -15.04 10.42 -8.92
C ARG A 421 -15.56 11.82 -9.29
N SER A 422 -16.22 12.51 -8.37
CA SER A 422 -16.74 13.86 -8.60
C SER A 422 -15.67 14.94 -8.75
N LEU A 423 -14.42 14.65 -8.42
CA LEU A 423 -13.27 15.51 -8.71
C LEU A 423 -12.67 15.17 -10.09
N GLY A 424 -13.13 14.11 -10.76
CA GLY A 424 -12.65 13.66 -12.06
C GLY A 424 -11.50 12.67 -11.97
N LEU A 425 -11.28 12.06 -10.80
CA LEU A 425 -10.29 11.00 -10.66
C LEU A 425 -10.83 9.73 -11.32
N VAL A 426 -10.00 9.12 -12.18
CA VAL A 426 -10.31 7.86 -12.86
C VAL A 426 -9.73 6.67 -12.12
N ASP A 427 -8.62 6.87 -11.42
CA ASP A 427 -8.09 5.92 -10.44
C ASP A 427 -7.84 6.65 -9.12
N ALA A 428 -8.30 6.09 -8.01
CA ALA A 428 -8.09 6.66 -6.69
C ALA A 428 -8.03 5.59 -5.61
N ILE A 429 -7.16 5.80 -4.63
CA ILE A 429 -6.91 4.94 -3.48
C ILE A 429 -7.15 5.73 -2.19
N ASN A 430 -7.71 5.06 -1.17
CA ASN A 430 -7.76 5.60 0.17
C ASN A 430 -6.47 5.24 0.94
N LEU A 431 -5.80 6.25 1.48
CA LEU A 431 -4.63 6.10 2.35
C LEU A 431 -5.05 6.08 3.83
N ASP A 432 -4.08 6.13 4.74
CA ASP A 432 -4.41 6.22 6.17
C ASP A 432 -5.19 7.51 6.47
N GLY A 433 -6.17 7.38 7.36
CA GLY A 433 -7.18 8.38 7.64
C GLY A 433 -7.23 8.78 9.10
N GLY A 434 -8.40 9.20 9.57
CA GLY A 434 -8.62 9.48 10.97
C GLY A 434 -7.68 10.55 11.51
N GLY A 435 -7.00 10.27 12.63
CA GLY A 435 -6.06 11.20 13.24
C GLY A 435 -4.84 11.53 12.38
N SER A 436 -4.52 10.69 11.39
CA SER A 436 -3.37 10.84 10.51
C SER A 436 -3.63 11.85 9.38
N THR A 437 -4.89 12.07 9.00
CA THR A 437 -5.26 12.94 7.87
C THR A 437 -4.74 14.37 8.05
N THR A 438 -3.68 14.67 7.29
CA THR A 438 -3.00 15.95 7.36
C THR A 438 -2.53 16.35 5.97
N MET A 439 -2.75 17.60 5.59
CA MET A 439 -2.18 18.25 4.41
C MET A 439 -1.35 19.45 4.84
N VAL A 440 -0.13 19.52 4.32
CA VAL A 440 0.83 20.58 4.61
C VAL A 440 1.17 21.29 3.31
N ILE A 441 1.18 22.62 3.33
CA ILE A 441 1.62 23.45 2.21
C ILE A 441 2.67 24.42 2.75
N ARG A 442 3.88 24.38 2.17
CA ARG A 442 5.02 25.23 2.59
C ARG A 442 5.25 25.22 4.12
N GLY A 443 5.21 24.02 4.71
CA GLY A 443 5.43 23.82 6.15
C GLY A 443 4.25 24.19 7.06
N THR A 444 3.10 24.63 6.52
CA THR A 444 1.89 24.93 7.31
C THR A 444 0.82 23.87 7.08
N VAL A 445 0.28 23.31 8.16
CA VAL A 445 -0.92 22.44 8.10
C VAL A 445 -2.11 23.28 7.66
N VAL A 446 -2.77 22.88 6.57
CA VAL A 446 -3.87 23.68 5.97
C VAL A 446 -5.26 23.15 6.26
N ASN A 447 -5.38 21.89 6.70
CA ASN A 447 -6.65 21.24 7.02
C ASN A 447 -6.87 21.16 8.56
N GLN A 448 -8.08 20.83 9.00
CA GLN A 448 -8.37 20.65 10.43
C GLN A 448 -8.16 19.20 10.86
N VAL A 449 -7.01 18.91 11.48
CA VAL A 449 -6.71 17.59 12.07
C VAL A 449 -7.78 17.19 13.10
N SER A 450 -8.14 15.91 13.19
CA SER A 450 -9.22 15.49 14.10
C SER A 450 -8.85 15.50 15.58
N GLY A 451 -7.57 15.27 15.89
CA GLY A 451 -7.04 15.31 17.26
C GLY A 451 -6.85 16.72 17.81
N ARG A 452 -6.50 16.85 19.09
CA ARG A 452 -6.08 18.15 19.66
C ARG A 452 -4.82 18.69 18.97
N THR A 453 -3.96 17.78 18.55
CA THR A 453 -2.73 18.04 17.79
C THR A 453 -2.66 17.12 16.57
N GLU A 454 -1.77 17.46 15.65
CA GLU A 454 -1.39 16.57 14.54
C GLU A 454 -0.78 15.28 15.08
N ARG A 455 -1.24 14.14 14.53
CA ARG A 455 -0.72 12.81 14.85
C ARG A 455 0.61 12.59 14.13
N ALA A 456 1.53 11.88 14.79
CA ALA A 456 2.74 11.37 14.16
C ALA A 456 2.40 10.13 13.30
N VAL A 457 2.93 10.08 12.08
CA VAL A 457 2.67 9.05 11.06
C VAL A 457 3.96 8.33 10.69
N GLY A 458 3.85 7.09 10.17
CA GLY A 458 5.02 6.31 9.73
C GLY A 458 5.66 6.85 8.45
N ASP A 459 4.86 7.42 7.55
CA ASP A 459 5.36 8.00 6.30
C ASP A 459 4.47 9.15 5.77
N ALA A 460 5.01 9.86 4.79
CA ALA A 460 4.33 10.94 4.09
C ALA A 460 4.65 10.93 2.59
N LEU A 461 3.66 11.30 1.79
CA LEU A 461 3.82 11.62 0.38
C LEU A 461 4.12 13.10 0.24
N VAL A 462 5.18 13.42 -0.51
CA VAL A 462 5.67 14.79 -0.66
C VAL A 462 5.83 15.16 -2.13
N LEU A 463 5.52 16.40 -2.45
CA LEU A 463 5.97 17.07 -3.67
C LEU A 463 7.17 17.94 -3.30
N LEU A 464 8.36 17.50 -3.71
CA LEU A 464 9.58 18.27 -3.54
C LEU A 464 9.63 19.40 -4.58
N PRO A 465 10.18 20.58 -4.23
CA PRO A 465 10.42 21.64 -5.19
C PRO A 465 11.36 21.16 -6.30
N GLY A 466 11.14 21.64 -7.53
CA GLY A 466 11.98 21.34 -8.70
C GLY A 466 13.13 22.30 -8.91
#